data_AF-A0A9Q1GVR9-F1
#
_entry.id   AF-A0A9Q1GVR9-F1
#
_cell.length_a   1.000
_cell.length_b   1.000
_cell.length_c   1.000
_cell.angle_alpha   90.00
_cell.angle_beta   90.00
_cell.angle_gamma   90.00
#
_symmetry.space_group_name_H-M   'P 1'
#
loop_
_entity.id
_entity.type
_entity.pdbx_description
1 polymer ?
#
loop_
_entity_poly.entity_id
_entity_poly.type
_entity_poly.pdbx_seq_one_letter_code
_entity_poly.pdbx_strand_id
1 'polypeptide(L)'
;MESYREHVLLHMYDLWTNWRSDLKRYNITKRKRTLRQALDHVPSGLQKEEWHWLITEIYSKDPHKCQNFANRANYKKERLHRIGSKPFRQVAWELVAKKVFKSKSRDSVVGYGGGVKAKDIRGPSRTRWNSMLLGKKNEVLVDRVTTVETENESLRNRVEAVEAEMGKFKDWVSKQLNINIPSYANTENGNPG
;
A
#
# COMPACT_ATOMS: atom_id res chain seq x y z
N MET A 1 19.53 2.29 16.37
CA MET A 1 19.15 3.70 16.60
C MET A 1 19.02 4.45 15.27
N GLU A 2 20.07 4.57 14.46
CA GLU A 2 20.00 5.38 13.20
C GLU A 2 19.01 4.83 12.16
N SER A 3 18.97 3.52 11.94
CA SER A 3 18.01 2.89 11.00
C SER A 3 16.54 3.12 11.39
N TYR A 4 16.24 3.21 12.70
CA TYR A 4 14.89 3.51 13.17
C TYR A 4 14.53 4.97 12.89
N ARG A 5 15.47 5.89 13.13
CA ARG A 5 15.31 7.31 12.80
C ARG A 5 15.08 7.53 11.30
N GLU A 6 15.88 6.88 10.45
CA GLU A 6 15.71 6.93 8.99
C GLU A 6 14.32 6.41 8.58
N HIS A 7 13.89 5.28 9.15
CA HIS A 7 12.58 4.71 8.85
C HIS A 7 11.43 5.66 9.22
N VAL A 8 11.50 6.29 10.40
CA VAL A 8 10.49 7.27 10.84
C VAL A 8 10.48 8.49 9.91
N LEU A 9 11.65 9.01 9.54
CA LEU A 9 11.74 10.16 8.62
C LEU A 9 11.17 9.85 7.23
N LEU A 10 11.46 8.66 6.69
CA LEU A 10 10.88 8.20 5.43
C LEU A 10 9.36 8.08 5.53
N HIS A 11 8.85 7.52 6.64
CA HIS A 11 7.42 7.39 6.85
C HIS A 11 6.72 8.76 6.92
N MET A 12 7.30 9.72 7.65
CA MET A 12 6.80 11.09 7.71
C MET A 12 6.80 11.77 6.33
N TYR A 13 7.87 11.56 5.55
CA TYR A 13 7.96 12.08 4.19
C TYR A 13 6.87 11.51 3.27
N ASP A 14 6.59 10.21 3.37
CA ASP A 14 5.53 9.55 2.61
C ASP A 14 4.14 10.06 3.00
N LEU A 15 3.88 10.23 4.30
CA LEU A 15 2.64 10.80 4.79
C LEU A 15 2.42 12.21 4.25
N TRP A 16 3.44 13.08 4.33
CA TRP A 16 3.38 14.43 3.77
C TRP A 16 3.16 14.43 2.26
N THR A 17 3.87 13.57 1.52
CA THR A 17 3.75 13.45 0.06
C THR A 17 2.36 12.98 -0.36
N ASN A 18 1.80 12.00 0.35
CA ASN A 18 0.46 11.47 0.09
C ASN A 18 -0.62 12.50 0.42
N TRP A 19 -0.54 13.13 1.61
CA TRP A 19 -1.47 14.17 2.02
C TRP A 19 -1.49 15.34 1.02
N ARG A 20 -0.32 15.85 0.63
CA ARG A 20 -0.19 16.91 -0.37
C ARG A 20 -0.74 16.49 -1.74
N SER A 21 -0.50 15.25 -2.15
CA SER A 21 -1.03 14.71 -3.40
C SER A 21 -2.55 14.66 -3.40
N ASP A 22 -3.17 14.23 -2.30
CA ASP A 22 -4.62 14.23 -2.15
C ASP A 22 -5.19 15.63 -2.12
N LEU A 23 -4.54 16.56 -1.42
CA LEU A 23 -4.93 17.97 -1.40
C LEU A 23 -5.01 18.56 -2.82
N LYS A 24 -4.01 18.27 -3.68
CA LYS A 24 -4.03 18.63 -5.10
C LYS A 24 -5.17 17.93 -5.87
N ARG A 25 -5.37 16.64 -5.64
CA ARG A 25 -6.39 15.84 -6.35
C ARG A 25 -7.79 16.36 -6.10
N TYR A 26 -8.16 16.60 -4.84
CA TYR A 26 -9.52 17.00 -4.48
C TYR A 26 -9.82 18.48 -4.74
N ASN A 27 -8.84 19.36 -4.54
CA ASN A 27 -9.08 20.81 -4.66
C ASN A 27 -8.81 21.36 -6.06
N ILE A 28 -7.92 20.72 -6.84
CA ILE A 28 -7.49 21.21 -8.15
C ILE A 28 -7.98 20.26 -9.26
N THR A 29 -7.53 19.00 -9.25
CA THR A 29 -7.75 18.08 -10.37
C THR A 29 -9.23 17.67 -10.53
N LYS A 30 -9.87 17.18 -9.47
CA LYS A 30 -11.28 16.74 -9.52
C LYS A 30 -12.24 17.89 -9.78
N ARG A 31 -11.91 19.08 -9.27
CA ARG A 31 -12.68 20.31 -9.50
C ARG A 31 -12.34 20.99 -10.83
N LYS A 32 -11.45 20.40 -11.64
CA LYS A 32 -11.00 20.91 -12.96
C LYS A 32 -10.53 22.38 -12.90
N ARG A 33 -9.86 22.77 -11.81
CA ARG A 33 -9.35 24.13 -11.62
C ARG A 33 -7.92 24.26 -12.15
N THR A 34 -7.60 25.42 -12.69
CA THR A 34 -6.21 25.78 -12.98
C THR A 34 -5.48 26.16 -11.69
N LEU A 35 -4.14 26.13 -11.69
CA LEU A 35 -3.35 26.54 -10.52
C LEU A 35 -3.60 28.01 -10.14
N ARG A 36 -3.90 28.88 -11.12
CA ARG A 36 -4.27 30.29 -10.86
C ARG A 36 -5.60 30.39 -10.14
N GLN A 37 -6.63 29.71 -10.64
CA GLN A 37 -7.95 29.65 -9.99
C GLN A 37 -7.92 28.96 -8.62
N ALA A 38 -6.91 28.12 -8.37
CA ALA A 38 -6.76 27.46 -7.09
C ALA A 38 -6.32 28.42 -5.97
N LEU A 39 -5.62 29.52 -6.27
CA LEU A 39 -5.17 30.50 -5.28
C LEU A 39 -6.35 31.16 -4.54
N ASP A 40 -7.45 31.40 -5.25
CA ASP A 40 -8.65 32.04 -4.70
C ASP A 40 -9.53 31.06 -3.89
N HIS A 41 -9.26 29.76 -3.99
CA HIS A 41 -10.07 28.71 -3.37
C HIS A 41 -9.26 27.89 -2.35
N VAL A 42 -9.15 28.44 -1.15
CA VAL A 42 -8.46 27.81 -0.01
C VAL A 42 -9.29 26.63 0.53
N PRO A 43 -8.69 25.44 0.71
CA PRO A 43 -9.35 24.31 1.38
C PRO A 43 -9.68 24.62 2.85
N SER A 44 -10.81 24.09 3.34
CA SER A 44 -11.22 24.27 4.74
C SER A 44 -10.18 23.70 5.71
N GLY A 45 -9.76 24.49 6.71
CA GLY A 45 -8.78 24.08 7.71
C GLY A 45 -7.32 24.25 7.30
N LEU A 46 -7.04 24.85 6.14
CA LEU A 46 -5.68 25.21 5.72
C LEU A 46 -5.52 26.73 5.72
N GLN A 47 -4.37 27.22 6.18
CA GLN A 47 -4.07 28.65 6.12
C GLN A 47 -3.90 29.11 4.67
N LYS A 48 -4.22 30.39 4.42
CA LYS A 48 -4.15 30.95 3.07
C LYS A 48 -2.70 30.94 2.57
N GLU A 49 -1.77 31.30 3.43
CA GLU A 49 -0.34 31.44 3.17
C GLU A 49 0.28 30.08 2.80
N GLU A 50 -0.03 29.04 3.57
CA GLU A 50 0.42 27.67 3.31
C GLU A 50 -0.11 27.13 1.99
N TRP A 51 -1.38 27.42 1.68
CA TRP A 51 -1.98 27.03 0.40
C TRP A 51 -1.33 27.75 -0.79
N HIS A 52 -1.07 29.04 -0.65
CA HIS A 52 -0.39 29.83 -1.67
C HIS A 52 1.01 29.28 -1.92
N TRP A 53 1.77 29.03 -0.84
CA TRP A 53 3.11 28.44 -0.92
C TRP A 53 3.09 27.05 -1.58
N LEU A 54 2.13 26.19 -1.23
CA LEU A 54 1.99 24.86 -1.87
C LEU A 54 1.75 24.97 -3.38
N ILE A 55 0.93 25.94 -3.81
CA ILE A 55 0.65 26.17 -5.23
C ILE A 55 1.89 26.69 -5.95
N THR A 56 2.53 27.73 -5.44
CA THR A 56 3.64 28.43 -6.11
C THR A 56 4.92 27.61 -6.08
N GLU A 57 5.26 27.04 -4.93
CA GLU A 57 6.56 26.40 -4.74
C GLU A 57 6.52 24.93 -5.13
N ILE A 58 5.48 24.18 -4.75
CA ILE A 58 5.50 22.72 -4.92
C ILE A 58 4.66 22.22 -6.09
N TYR A 59 3.47 22.76 -6.35
CA TYR A 59 2.63 22.30 -7.48
C TYR A 59 3.00 22.91 -8.82
N SER A 60 3.55 24.12 -8.82
CA SER A 60 4.03 24.78 -10.03
C SER A 60 5.38 24.21 -10.47
N LYS A 61 6.28 23.92 -9.53
CA LYS A 61 7.60 23.31 -9.81
C LYS A 61 7.60 21.78 -9.84
N ASP A 62 6.42 21.14 -9.77
CA ASP A 62 6.27 19.68 -9.67
C ASP A 62 7.14 18.93 -10.70
N PRO A 63 8.28 18.35 -10.29
CA PRO A 63 9.26 17.75 -11.20
C PRO A 63 8.67 16.55 -11.92
N HIS A 64 7.65 15.90 -11.35
CA HIS A 64 6.96 14.81 -12.00
C HIS A 64 6.15 15.26 -13.23
N LYS A 65 5.73 16.53 -13.34
CA LYS A 65 5.15 17.03 -14.59
C LYS A 65 6.19 17.06 -15.70
N CYS A 66 7.38 17.59 -15.41
CA CYS A 66 8.49 17.65 -16.35
C CYS A 66 8.97 16.24 -16.73
N GLN A 67 9.13 15.35 -15.75
CA GLN A 67 9.53 13.97 -15.96
C GLN A 67 8.48 13.18 -16.74
N ASN A 68 7.18 13.31 -16.42
CA ASN A 68 6.13 12.61 -17.15
C ASN A 68 5.96 13.15 -18.58
N PHE A 69 6.15 14.46 -18.81
CA PHE A 69 6.15 15.04 -20.15
C PHE A 69 7.35 14.55 -20.97
N ALA A 70 8.55 14.55 -20.37
CA ALA A 70 9.77 14.02 -20.97
C ALA A 70 9.64 12.51 -21.26
N ASN A 71 9.18 11.72 -20.30
CA ASN A 71 8.91 10.29 -20.48
C ASN A 71 7.84 10.05 -21.55
N ARG A 72 6.77 10.84 -21.62
CA ARG A 72 5.74 10.72 -22.67
C ARG A 72 6.27 11.12 -24.04
N ALA A 73 7.13 12.13 -24.12
CA ALA A 73 7.79 12.55 -25.35
C ALA A 73 8.80 11.49 -25.82
N ASN A 74 9.56 10.89 -24.89
CA ASN A 74 10.46 9.78 -25.16
C ASN A 74 9.69 8.53 -25.58
N TYR A 75 8.59 8.19 -24.90
CA TYR A 75 7.72 7.08 -25.32
C TYR A 75 7.13 7.30 -26.72
N LYS A 76 6.82 8.55 -27.09
CA LYS A 76 6.41 8.87 -28.47
C LYS A 76 7.57 8.63 -29.44
N LYS A 77 8.76 9.18 -29.17
CA LYS A 77 9.97 9.05 -30.01
C LYS A 77 10.46 7.61 -30.17
N GLU A 78 10.46 6.84 -29.10
CA GLU A 78 10.91 5.45 -29.07
C GLU A 78 9.91 4.50 -29.75
N ARG A 79 8.61 4.87 -29.76
CA ARG A 79 7.57 4.22 -30.57
C ARG A 79 7.40 4.82 -31.97
N LEU A 80 8.26 5.73 -32.43
CA LEU A 80 8.29 6.08 -33.86
C LEU A 80 8.88 4.92 -34.64
N HIS A 81 8.16 4.46 -35.68
CA HIS A 81 8.63 3.44 -36.60
C HIS A 81 9.88 3.94 -37.32
N ARG A 82 11.03 3.31 -37.07
CA ARG A 82 12.32 3.72 -37.65
C ARG A 82 12.43 3.49 -39.16
N ILE A 83 11.51 2.72 -39.73
CA ILE A 83 11.35 2.42 -41.15
C ILE A 83 9.86 2.57 -41.42
N GLY A 84 9.45 3.30 -42.47
CA GLY A 84 8.09 3.80 -42.81
C GLY A 84 6.90 2.83 -42.79
N SER A 85 6.82 1.98 -41.79
CA SER A 85 5.87 0.92 -41.54
C SER A 85 4.84 1.42 -40.54
N LYS A 86 3.58 0.99 -40.73
CA LYS A 86 2.48 1.39 -39.87
C LYS A 86 2.61 0.76 -38.48
N PRO A 87 2.19 1.43 -37.40
CA PRO A 87 2.17 0.84 -36.08
C PRO A 87 1.40 -0.46 -36.03
N PHE A 88 1.93 -1.45 -35.30
CA PHE A 88 1.26 -2.73 -35.08
C PHE A 88 -0.20 -2.53 -34.66
N ARG A 89 -0.47 -1.52 -33.82
CA ARG A 89 -1.83 -1.15 -33.39
C ARG A 89 -2.71 -0.64 -34.54
N GLN A 90 -2.13 0.03 -35.53
CA GLN A 90 -2.81 0.45 -36.75
C GLN A 90 -2.97 -0.72 -37.72
N VAL A 91 -1.97 -1.58 -37.88
CA VAL A 91 -2.03 -2.80 -38.71
C VAL A 91 -3.09 -3.76 -38.18
N ALA A 92 -3.10 -4.06 -36.88
CA ALA A 92 -4.12 -4.86 -36.24
C ALA A 92 -5.51 -4.23 -36.36
N TRP A 93 -5.62 -2.90 -36.29
CA TRP A 93 -6.90 -2.21 -36.50
C TRP A 93 -7.38 -2.30 -37.96
N GLU A 94 -6.49 -2.09 -38.92
CA GLU A 94 -6.80 -2.12 -40.36
C GLU A 94 -7.11 -3.55 -40.85
N LEU A 95 -6.32 -4.55 -40.42
CA LEU A 95 -6.45 -5.93 -40.88
C LEU A 95 -7.50 -6.74 -40.10
N VAL A 96 -7.57 -6.57 -38.78
CA VAL A 96 -8.44 -7.39 -37.92
C VAL A 96 -9.71 -6.61 -37.59
N ALA A 97 -9.57 -5.42 -37.00
CA ALA A 97 -10.73 -4.75 -36.43
C ALA A 97 -11.71 -4.20 -37.48
N LYS A 98 -11.22 -3.58 -38.57
CA LYS A 98 -12.08 -3.12 -39.68
C LYS A 98 -12.77 -4.28 -40.40
N LYS A 99 -12.07 -5.39 -40.60
CA LYS A 99 -12.57 -6.55 -41.35
C LYS A 99 -13.61 -7.34 -40.55
N VAL A 100 -13.41 -7.44 -39.23
CA VAL A 100 -14.28 -8.22 -38.33
C VAL A 100 -15.44 -7.38 -37.79
N PHE A 101 -15.21 -6.13 -37.36
CA PHE A 101 -16.21 -5.38 -36.58
C PHE A 101 -17.05 -4.37 -37.38
N LYS A 102 -16.79 -4.16 -38.69
CA LYS A 102 -17.49 -3.24 -39.63
C LYS A 102 -17.70 -1.78 -39.16
N SER A 103 -17.34 -1.45 -37.91
CA SER A 103 -17.56 -0.18 -37.23
C SER A 103 -16.45 0.81 -37.58
N LYS A 104 -16.82 2.04 -37.94
CA LYS A 104 -15.90 3.13 -38.29
C LYS A 104 -15.24 3.80 -37.09
N SER A 105 -15.66 3.51 -35.84
CA SER A 105 -15.15 4.16 -34.63
C SER A 105 -14.16 3.27 -33.87
N ARG A 106 -12.98 3.82 -33.52
CA ARG A 106 -11.95 3.14 -32.70
C ARG A 106 -12.40 2.84 -31.27
N ASP A 107 -13.45 3.51 -30.81
CA ASP A 107 -13.89 3.50 -29.41
C ASP A 107 -15.16 2.68 -29.17
N SER A 108 -15.80 2.18 -30.23
CA SER A 108 -16.97 1.30 -30.13
C SER A 108 -16.73 0.01 -30.91
N VAL A 109 -16.19 -1.00 -30.21
CA VAL A 109 -16.16 -2.38 -30.69
C VAL A 109 -17.52 -3.01 -30.37
N VAL A 110 -18.39 -3.06 -31.37
CA VAL A 110 -19.59 -3.90 -31.35
C VAL A 110 -19.12 -5.31 -31.69
N GLY A 111 -18.61 -6.02 -30.69
CA GLY A 111 -17.96 -7.32 -30.91
C GLY A 111 -18.20 -8.37 -29.83
N TYR A 112 -18.78 -7.99 -28.70
CA TYR A 112 -19.10 -8.93 -27.64
C TYR A 112 -20.61 -8.99 -27.50
N GLY A 113 -21.23 -9.90 -28.26
CA GLY A 113 -22.62 -10.28 -28.03
C GLY A 113 -22.81 -10.61 -26.54
N GLY A 114 -23.90 -10.12 -25.94
CA GLY A 114 -24.23 -10.39 -24.54
C GLY A 114 -23.86 -9.30 -23.52
N GLY A 115 -23.55 -8.07 -23.95
CA GLY A 115 -23.44 -6.93 -23.01
C GLY A 115 -22.14 -6.80 -22.22
N VAL A 116 -21.10 -7.56 -22.60
CA VAL A 116 -19.77 -7.48 -22.00
C VAL A 116 -19.04 -6.22 -22.49
N LYS A 117 -18.71 -5.32 -21.58
CA LYS A 117 -18.00 -4.06 -21.86
C LYS A 117 -16.49 -4.27 -21.72
N ALA A 118 -15.67 -3.43 -22.37
CA ALA A 118 -14.21 -3.50 -22.27
C ALA A 118 -13.65 -3.38 -20.83
N LYS A 119 -14.44 -2.85 -19.88
CA LYS A 119 -14.11 -2.82 -18.45
C LYS A 119 -14.20 -4.20 -17.77
N ASP A 120 -14.97 -5.11 -18.34
CA ASP A 120 -15.23 -6.46 -17.79
C ASP A 120 -14.12 -7.44 -18.21
N ILE A 121 -13.37 -7.12 -19.27
CA ILE A 121 -12.18 -7.86 -19.74
C ILE A 121 -10.88 -7.26 -19.16
N ARG A 122 -10.96 -6.02 -18.65
CA ARG A 122 -9.81 -5.38 -18.04
C ARG A 122 -9.61 -6.00 -16.66
N GLY A 123 -8.50 -6.69 -16.48
CA GLY A 123 -8.11 -7.24 -15.17
C GLY A 123 -8.16 -6.18 -14.06
N PRO A 124 -8.15 -6.60 -12.78
CA PRO A 124 -8.27 -5.69 -11.65
C PRO A 124 -7.40 -4.43 -11.81
N SER A 125 -7.93 -3.25 -11.48
CA SER A 125 -7.13 -2.02 -11.48
C SER A 125 -5.90 -2.20 -10.56
N ARG A 126 -4.77 -1.56 -10.87
CA ARG A 126 -3.54 -1.66 -10.06
C ARG A 126 -3.77 -1.36 -8.56
N THR A 127 -4.72 -0.48 -8.26
CA THR A 127 -5.16 -0.19 -6.88
C THR A 127 -5.91 -1.36 -6.23
N ARG A 128 -6.74 -2.07 -7.02
CA ARG A 128 -7.46 -3.28 -6.58
C ARG A 128 -6.49 -4.45 -6.37
N TRP A 129 -5.45 -4.58 -7.20
CA TRP A 129 -4.37 -5.55 -6.98
C TRP A 129 -3.62 -5.30 -5.68
N ASN A 130 -3.25 -4.05 -5.39
CA ASN A 130 -2.55 -3.72 -4.15
C ASN A 130 -3.43 -3.99 -2.91
N SER A 131 -4.72 -3.67 -2.97
CA SER A 131 -5.67 -3.99 -1.89
C SER A 131 -5.82 -5.50 -1.69
N MET A 132 -5.86 -6.28 -2.76
CA MET A 132 -5.96 -7.74 -2.69
C MET A 132 -4.68 -8.39 -2.13
N LEU A 133 -3.51 -7.83 -2.47
CA LEU A 133 -2.22 -8.24 -1.89
C LEU A 133 -2.11 -7.89 -0.41
N LEU A 134 -2.58 -6.70 -0.01
CA LEU A 134 -2.63 -6.28 1.39
C LEU A 134 -3.60 -7.15 2.20
N GLY A 135 -4.77 -7.47 1.65
CA GLY A 135 -5.71 -8.41 2.28
C GLY A 135 -5.09 -9.78 2.53
N LYS A 136 -4.42 -10.34 1.52
CA LYS A 136 -3.70 -11.62 1.66
C LYS A 136 -2.56 -11.57 2.68
N LYS A 137 -1.82 -10.47 2.75
CA LYS A 137 -0.77 -10.29 3.78
C LYS A 137 -1.36 -10.24 5.18
N ASN A 138 -2.50 -9.58 5.36
CA ASN A 138 -3.18 -9.53 6.65
C ASN A 138 -3.71 -10.90 7.08
N GLU A 139 -4.28 -11.68 6.15
CA GLU A 139 -4.74 -13.05 6.42
C GLU A 139 -3.59 -13.95 6.90
N VAL A 140 -2.44 -13.93 6.21
CA VAL A 140 -1.25 -14.71 6.62
C VAL A 140 -0.70 -14.24 7.97
N LEU A 141 -0.76 -12.94 8.27
CA LEU A 141 -0.34 -12.43 9.58
C LEU A 141 -1.30 -12.89 10.69
N VAL A 142 -2.60 -12.91 10.44
CA VAL A 142 -3.60 -13.41 11.39
C VAL A 142 -3.38 -14.89 11.66
N ASP A 143 -3.18 -15.72 10.63
CA ASP A 143 -2.90 -17.15 10.80
C ASP A 143 -1.62 -17.42 11.60
N ARG A 144 -0.58 -16.60 11.42
CA ARG A 144 0.67 -16.72 12.20
C ARG A 144 0.50 -16.29 13.65
N VAL A 145 -0.32 -15.27 13.91
CA VAL A 145 -0.60 -14.82 15.27
C VAL A 145 -1.41 -15.88 16.02
N THR A 146 -2.46 -16.43 15.41
CA THR A 146 -3.28 -17.48 16.04
C THR A 146 -2.47 -18.75 16.32
N THR A 147 -1.60 -19.17 15.42
CA THR A 147 -0.70 -20.32 15.68
C THR A 147 0.25 -20.04 16.85
N VAL A 148 0.90 -18.89 16.89
CA VAL A 148 1.80 -18.53 18.00
C VAL A 148 1.05 -18.42 19.33
N GLU A 149 -0.18 -17.90 19.33
CA GLU A 149 -1.03 -17.85 20.54
C GLU A 149 -1.35 -19.27 21.05
N THR A 150 -1.72 -20.20 20.15
CA THR A 150 -1.98 -21.60 20.54
C THR A 150 -0.73 -22.33 21.05
N GLU A 151 0.43 -22.06 20.45
CA GLU A 151 1.71 -22.62 20.92
C GLU A 151 2.09 -22.08 22.30
N ASN A 152 1.88 -20.78 22.53
CA ASN A 152 2.15 -20.15 23.82
C ASN A 152 1.21 -20.67 24.93
N GLU A 153 -0.07 -20.87 24.63
CA GLU A 153 -1.03 -21.49 25.56
C GLU A 153 -0.58 -22.91 25.95
N SER A 154 -0.16 -23.70 24.95
CA SER A 154 0.35 -25.06 25.15
C SER A 154 1.63 -25.08 25.99
N LEU A 155 2.56 -24.16 25.72
CA LEU A 155 3.79 -24.02 26.50
C LEU A 155 3.51 -23.60 27.94
N ARG A 156 2.58 -22.66 28.16
CA ARG A 156 2.14 -22.26 29.51
C ARG A 156 1.60 -23.45 30.30
N ASN A 157 0.69 -24.23 29.71
CA ASN A 157 0.15 -25.43 30.36
C ASN A 157 1.23 -26.46 30.70
N ARG A 158 2.24 -26.63 29.82
CA ARG A 158 3.37 -27.52 30.08
C ARG A 158 4.28 -27.00 31.19
N VAL A 159 4.53 -25.70 31.24
CA VAL A 159 5.32 -25.06 32.30
C VAL A 159 4.61 -25.20 33.63
N GLU A 160 3.31 -24.92 33.70
CA GLU A 160 2.49 -25.10 34.90
C GLU A 160 2.51 -26.54 35.40
N ALA A 161 2.41 -27.52 34.50
CA ALA A 161 2.51 -28.93 34.87
C ALA A 161 3.88 -29.30 35.46
N VAL A 162 4.96 -28.78 34.86
CA VAL A 162 6.33 -28.99 35.36
C VAL A 162 6.52 -28.29 36.71
N GLU A 163 6.01 -27.07 36.88
CA GLU A 163 6.06 -26.33 38.15
C GLU A 163 5.28 -27.06 39.25
N ALA A 164 4.13 -27.66 38.93
CA ALA A 164 3.35 -28.46 39.88
C ALA A 164 4.10 -29.73 40.32
N GLU A 165 4.74 -30.45 39.39
CA GLU A 165 5.57 -31.61 39.73
C GLU A 165 6.83 -31.21 40.52
N MET A 166 7.47 -30.10 40.14
CA MET A 166 8.59 -29.52 40.88
C MET A 166 8.20 -29.13 42.31
N GLY A 167 6.98 -28.59 42.50
CA GLY A 167 6.40 -28.31 43.81
C GLY A 167 6.29 -29.57 44.67
N LYS A 168 5.73 -30.66 44.12
CA LYS A 168 5.64 -31.96 44.82
C LYS A 168 7.03 -32.51 45.17
N PHE A 169 7.99 -32.41 44.27
CA PHE A 169 9.37 -32.83 44.52
C PHE A 169 10.02 -32.01 45.63
N LYS A 170 9.85 -30.69 45.59
CA LYS A 170 10.35 -29.77 46.62
C LYS A 170 9.77 -30.09 47.99
N ASP A 171 8.45 -30.32 48.07
CA ASP A 171 7.78 -30.72 49.31
C ASP A 171 8.31 -32.06 49.85
N TRP A 172 8.58 -33.02 48.95
CA TRP A 172 9.16 -34.30 49.32
C TRP A 172 10.59 -34.14 49.88
N VAL A 173 11.44 -33.36 49.21
CA VAL A 173 12.82 -33.08 49.69
C VAL A 173 12.80 -32.36 51.04
N SER A 174 11.95 -31.34 51.19
CA SER A 174 11.81 -30.60 52.44
C SER A 174 11.36 -31.49 53.60
N LYS A 175 10.46 -32.46 53.37
CA LYS A 175 10.04 -33.43 54.38
C LYS A 175 11.15 -34.43 54.75
N GLN A 176 11.95 -34.87 53.79
CA GLN A 176 13.05 -35.83 54.04
C GLN A 176 14.22 -35.20 54.78
N LEU A 177 14.56 -33.94 54.47
CA LEU A 177 15.75 -33.29 55.00
C LEU A 177 15.47 -32.32 56.15
N ASN A 178 14.19 -32.03 56.45
CA ASN A 178 13.76 -31.04 57.45
C ASN A 178 14.32 -29.62 57.18
N ILE A 179 14.41 -29.23 55.90
CA ILE A 179 14.96 -27.95 55.43
C ILE A 179 13.89 -27.17 54.67
N ASN A 180 13.78 -25.87 54.94
CA ASN A 180 12.91 -24.97 54.19
C ASN A 180 13.64 -24.44 52.94
N ILE A 181 13.17 -24.80 51.74
CA ILE A 181 13.77 -24.37 50.48
C ILE A 181 13.04 -23.10 49.99
N PRO A 182 13.72 -21.95 49.82
CA PRO A 182 13.07 -20.71 49.37
C PRO A 182 12.46 -20.85 47.98
N SER A 183 11.30 -20.21 47.76
CA SER A 183 10.63 -20.14 46.46
C SER A 183 11.13 -18.92 45.70
N TYR A 184 11.70 -19.11 44.51
CA TYR A 184 11.97 -18.01 43.58
C TYR A 184 10.72 -17.79 42.76
N ALA A 185 9.77 -17.01 43.30
CA ALA A 185 8.71 -16.46 42.49
C ALA A 185 9.34 -15.50 41.47
N ASN A 186 9.13 -15.77 40.19
CA ASN A 186 9.59 -14.93 39.09
C ASN A 186 9.13 -13.49 39.32
N THR A 187 10.09 -12.58 39.56
CA THR A 187 9.85 -11.14 39.52
C THR A 187 9.41 -10.78 38.10
N GLU A 188 8.13 -10.42 37.96
CA GLU A 188 7.58 -9.97 36.68
C GLU A 188 8.37 -8.78 36.12
N ASN A 189 8.59 -8.89 34.81
CA ASN A 189 9.50 -8.07 34.04
C ASN A 189 8.93 -6.67 33.79
N GLY A 190 9.81 -5.68 34.01
CA GLY A 190 10.03 -4.48 33.23
C GLY A 190 9.01 -4.12 32.14
N ASN A 191 8.22 -3.10 32.45
CA ASN A 191 7.52 -2.26 31.48
C ASN A 191 8.54 -1.36 30.74
N PRO A 192 8.74 -1.47 29.42
CA PRO A 192 9.44 -0.45 28.66
C PRO A 192 8.42 0.58 28.17
N GLY A 193 8.57 1.82 28.65
CA GLY A 193 7.85 2.98 28.14
C GLY A 193 8.27 3.41 26.74
#